data_AF-A0A6J0UPU0-F1
#
_entry.id   AF-A0A6J0UPU0-F1
#
_cell.length_a   1.000
_cell.length_b   1.000
_cell.length_c   1.000
_cell.angle_alpha   90.00
_cell.angle_beta   90.00
_cell.angle_gamma   90.00
#
_symmetry.space_group_name_H-M   'P 1'
#
loop_
_entity.id
_entity.type
_entity.pdbx_description
1 polymer ?
#
loop_
_entity_poly.entity_id
_entity_poly.type
_entity_poly.pdbx_seq_one_letter_code
_entity_poly.pdbx_strand_id
1 'polypeptide(L)'
;MHGDRQREAVAETRRLNIFPAERHQGRGLELGKPLSSLLLLLLLLLLKARFDPPDPLIREGGSCQPPARERANSHIHLPVLLAGRAFARDVPGPHQAFPSRPPAVSAVVLSPLATPAQDGWLWSRLTWLVLPLQEQERLAEGVRAAVLAAASVFYQLPKDQGTTLRRAVREATVEVVEGMIQLTEVILRTPLQSLSRDQLVSTGGVWEACDRVSSLPRDNQAAATLAISSCLGIVKDALEEMEQAQAEGGDPYGDVLEDEEVGSRGNKDVYWSEADRQLLGPCVGLVKAARACLKKVLGAVRAHGQAATLEQVAQLDDLADIAGDVSPSVDELVLSTYPPVNQLALRLNAGKLASVLKKMLEIARTSHVCPSPEEDWVRFLTGAVDHNMGRIKSLTQGLL
;
A
#
# COMPACT_ATOMS: atom_id res chain seq x y z
N MET A 1 21.78 -36.38 -26.98
CA MET A 1 20.64 -35.53 -27.35
C MET A 1 20.53 -34.32 -26.44
N HIS A 2 21.40 -33.31 -26.61
CA HIS A 2 21.27 -31.97 -25.98
C HIS A 2 22.13 -30.90 -26.69
N GLY A 3 22.44 -31.10 -27.98
CA GLY A 3 23.35 -30.23 -28.75
C GLY A 3 22.74 -29.46 -29.92
N ASP A 4 21.53 -29.78 -30.36
CA ASP A 4 20.99 -29.27 -31.64
C ASP A 4 19.86 -28.24 -31.52
N ARG A 5 19.42 -27.85 -30.32
CA ARG A 5 18.39 -26.80 -30.16
C ARG A 5 18.92 -25.37 -30.07
N GLN A 6 20.23 -25.15 -30.02
CA GLN A 6 20.82 -23.80 -29.95
C GLN A 6 21.25 -23.20 -31.30
N ARG A 7 21.14 -23.95 -32.41
CA ARG A 7 21.51 -23.43 -33.75
C ARG A 7 20.32 -22.96 -34.60
N GLU A 8 19.09 -23.20 -34.15
CA GLU A 8 17.87 -22.83 -34.87
C GLU A 8 17.34 -21.43 -34.48
N ALA A 9 17.74 -20.89 -33.32
CA ALA A 9 17.34 -19.55 -32.87
C ALA A 9 18.16 -18.39 -33.46
N VAL A 10 19.23 -18.68 -34.21
CA VAL A 10 20.13 -17.65 -34.81
C VAL A 10 19.88 -17.47 -36.32
N ALA A 11 19.07 -18.34 -36.94
CA ALA A 11 18.75 -18.26 -38.36
C ALA A 11 17.49 -17.44 -38.68
N GLU A 12 16.59 -17.24 -37.70
CA GLU A 12 15.33 -16.48 -37.89
C GLU A 12 15.54 -14.95 -37.85
N THR A 13 16.66 -14.47 -37.28
CA THR A 13 16.96 -13.02 -37.19
C THR A 13 17.57 -12.42 -38.48
N ARG A 14 17.67 -13.19 -39.56
CA ARG A 14 18.21 -12.74 -40.86
C ARG A 14 17.21 -12.70 -42.02
N ARG A 15 15.90 -12.87 -41.78
CA ARG A 15 14.87 -12.97 -42.84
C ARG A 15 13.77 -11.90 -42.85
N LEU A 16 13.95 -10.77 -42.19
CA LEU A 16 13.11 -9.58 -42.42
C LEU A 16 13.99 -8.36 -42.70
N ASN A 17 14.70 -8.44 -43.82
CA ASN A 17 15.38 -7.30 -44.44
C ASN A 17 14.82 -7.18 -45.86
N ILE A 18 13.62 -6.62 -45.98
CA ILE A 18 12.99 -6.25 -47.25
C ILE A 18 12.32 -4.90 -47.02
N PHE A 19 12.99 -3.81 -47.40
CA PHE A 19 12.43 -2.68 -48.17
C PHE A 19 13.61 -1.87 -48.74
N PRO A 20 13.45 -1.25 -49.92
CA PRO A 20 14.54 -0.88 -50.82
C PRO A 20 15.17 0.47 -50.48
N ALA A 21 16.42 0.62 -50.87
CA ALA A 21 17.14 1.87 -50.88
C ALA A 21 16.72 2.70 -52.10
N GLU A 22 15.98 3.79 -51.89
CA GLU A 22 15.94 4.93 -52.81
C GLU A 22 16.40 6.20 -52.10
N ARG A 23 17.38 6.85 -52.74
CA ARG A 23 17.99 8.10 -52.31
C ARG A 23 17.05 9.25 -52.65
N HIS A 24 16.70 10.09 -51.69
CA HIS A 24 16.50 11.52 -51.94
C HIS A 24 16.95 12.36 -50.73
N GLN A 25 18.15 12.92 -50.90
CA GLN A 25 18.63 14.23 -50.50
C GLN A 25 17.79 15.05 -49.49
N GLY A 26 18.42 15.35 -48.34
CA GLY A 26 18.30 16.65 -47.69
C GLY A 26 17.34 16.76 -46.51
N ARG A 27 17.87 16.58 -45.29
CA ARG A 27 17.76 17.47 -44.12
C ARG A 27 18.35 16.74 -42.91
N GLY A 28 19.22 17.45 -42.17
CA GLY A 28 19.94 16.89 -41.02
C GLY A 28 18.99 16.32 -39.97
N LEU A 29 19.24 15.08 -39.59
CA LEU A 29 18.70 14.48 -38.37
C LEU A 29 19.45 15.10 -37.19
N GLU A 30 18.84 16.08 -36.53
CA GLU A 30 19.25 16.48 -35.19
C GLU A 30 18.98 15.32 -34.21
N LEU A 31 20.02 14.52 -33.95
CA LEU A 31 20.13 13.68 -32.75
C LEU A 31 20.32 14.59 -31.52
N GLY A 32 19.25 15.24 -31.06
CA GLY A 32 19.36 16.20 -29.94
C GLY A 32 18.36 16.04 -28.80
N LYS A 33 17.26 15.29 -28.95
CA LYS A 33 16.05 15.59 -28.15
C LYS A 33 15.33 14.47 -27.35
N PRO A 34 15.82 13.21 -27.20
CA PRO A 34 15.20 12.28 -26.25
C PRO A 34 16.04 11.95 -25.00
N LEU A 35 17.32 12.36 -24.95
CA LEU A 35 18.24 11.89 -23.90
C LEU A 35 17.87 12.41 -22.50
N SER A 36 17.43 13.65 -22.34
CA SER A 36 17.05 14.23 -21.04
C SER A 36 15.78 13.60 -20.48
N SER A 37 14.76 13.38 -21.31
CA SER A 37 13.50 12.73 -20.91
C SER A 37 13.68 11.25 -20.61
N LEU A 38 14.54 10.55 -21.37
CA LEU A 38 14.92 9.16 -21.08
C LEU A 38 15.77 9.07 -19.81
N LEU A 39 16.66 10.03 -19.55
CA LEU A 39 17.42 10.10 -18.29
C LEU A 39 16.53 10.40 -17.10
N LEU A 40 15.54 11.28 -17.24
CA LEU A 40 14.55 11.55 -16.20
C LEU A 40 13.72 10.30 -15.93
N LEU A 41 13.20 9.65 -16.97
CA LEU A 41 12.46 8.39 -16.84
C LEU A 41 13.34 7.30 -16.21
N LEU A 42 14.60 7.17 -16.62
CA LEU A 42 15.55 6.21 -16.05
C LEU A 42 15.85 6.53 -14.58
N LEU A 43 16.00 7.80 -14.21
CA LEU A 43 16.22 8.22 -12.83
C LEU A 43 14.99 7.94 -11.96
N LEU A 44 13.78 8.22 -12.47
CA LEU A 44 12.53 7.91 -11.79
C LEU A 44 12.35 6.39 -11.62
N LEU A 45 12.67 5.61 -12.65
CA LEU A 45 12.67 4.14 -12.59
C LEU A 45 13.72 3.60 -11.61
N LEU A 46 14.91 4.19 -11.55
CA LEU A 46 15.95 3.83 -10.59
C LEU A 46 15.57 4.20 -9.16
N LEU A 47 14.87 5.33 -8.97
CA LEU A 47 14.30 5.70 -7.67
C LEU A 47 13.21 4.71 -7.27
N LYS A 48 12.30 4.34 -8.18
CA LYS A 48 11.31 3.28 -7.95
C LYS A 48 11.97 1.96 -7.54
N ALA A 49 12.99 1.50 -8.27
CA ALA A 49 13.74 0.29 -7.95
C ALA A 49 14.50 0.36 -6.61
N ARG A 50 14.84 1.57 -6.12
CA ARG A 50 15.40 1.75 -4.77
C ARG A 50 14.34 1.69 -3.68
N PHE A 51 13.10 2.01 -4.00
CA PHE A 51 12.02 1.97 -3.04
C PHE A 51 11.40 0.59 -2.94
N ASP A 52 11.32 -0.20 -4.01
CA ASP A 52 10.89 -1.60 -3.96
C ASP A 52 11.99 -2.49 -3.36
N PRO A 53 11.81 -3.10 -2.17
CA PRO A 53 12.71 -4.17 -1.75
C PRO A 53 12.48 -5.40 -2.65
N PRO A 54 13.51 -6.22 -2.92
CA PRO A 54 13.27 -7.56 -3.44
C PRO A 54 12.42 -8.33 -2.41
N ASP A 55 11.43 -9.09 -2.89
CA ASP A 55 10.63 -10.00 -2.07
C ASP A 55 11.54 -10.78 -1.11
N PRO A 56 11.20 -10.89 0.19
CA PRO A 56 11.94 -11.73 1.10
C PRO A 56 11.62 -13.20 0.81
N LEU A 57 12.23 -13.74 -0.23
CA LEU A 57 12.44 -15.17 -0.34
C LEU A 57 13.40 -15.59 0.78
N ILE A 58 12.81 -16.22 1.81
CA ILE A 58 13.36 -17.23 2.70
C ILE A 58 14.81 -16.99 3.16
N ARG A 59 14.98 -16.51 4.40
CA ARG A 59 16.26 -16.56 5.12
C ARG A 59 16.16 -17.44 6.35
N GLU A 60 16.63 -18.67 6.21
CA GLU A 60 17.05 -19.48 7.35
C GLU A 60 18.37 -18.96 7.94
N GLY A 61 18.37 -18.82 9.26
CA GLY A 61 19.45 -19.22 10.18
C GLY A 61 20.87 -18.66 10.00
N GLY A 62 21.34 -17.88 10.98
CA GLY A 62 22.79 -17.81 11.27
C GLY A 62 23.30 -16.55 11.98
N SER A 63 23.12 -16.51 13.30
CA SER A 63 23.90 -15.82 14.36
C SER A 63 24.76 -14.58 14.05
N CYS A 64 24.46 -13.49 14.76
CA CYS A 64 25.31 -12.30 14.95
C CYS A 64 26.38 -12.47 16.04
N GLN A 65 27.55 -11.89 15.82
CA GLN A 65 28.32 -11.14 16.84
C GLN A 65 28.95 -9.90 16.18
N PRO A 66 28.94 -8.71 16.81
CA PRO A 66 29.47 -7.48 16.22
C PRO A 66 30.87 -7.12 16.75
N PRO A 67 31.60 -6.23 16.06
CA PRO A 67 32.54 -5.38 16.78
C PRO A 67 32.32 -3.87 16.52
N ALA A 68 32.40 -3.17 17.64
CA ALA A 68 33.10 -1.91 17.90
C ALA A 68 32.83 -0.64 17.06
N ARG A 69 32.40 0.37 17.82
CA ARG A 69 32.44 1.82 17.60
C ARG A 69 33.67 2.31 16.83
N GLU A 70 33.43 3.23 15.90
CA GLU A 70 34.37 4.31 15.61
C GLU A 70 33.62 5.62 15.39
N ARG A 71 33.95 6.63 16.21
CA ARG A 71 33.47 8.00 16.13
C ARG A 71 34.24 8.70 15.01
N ALA A 72 33.55 9.31 14.06
CA ALA A 72 34.12 10.34 13.22
C ALA A 72 33.20 11.57 13.20
N ASN A 73 33.66 12.61 13.89
CA ASN A 73 33.21 13.98 13.70
C ASN A 73 33.52 14.43 12.27
N SER A 74 32.54 14.97 11.56
CA SER A 74 32.80 15.91 10.49
C SER A 74 31.71 16.96 10.41
N HIS A 75 32.09 18.18 10.79
CA HIS A 75 31.39 19.41 10.50
C HIS A 75 31.19 19.54 8.98
N ILE A 76 29.95 19.76 8.54
CA ILE A 76 29.67 20.27 7.20
C ILE A 76 28.78 21.49 7.37
N HIS A 77 29.38 22.66 7.15
CA HIS A 77 28.70 23.92 6.89
C HIS A 77 28.05 23.88 5.51
N LEU A 78 26.76 24.24 5.40
CA LEU A 78 26.17 24.70 4.14
C LEU A 78 25.35 25.99 4.36
N PRO A 79 25.32 26.90 3.36
CA PRO A 79 24.89 28.29 3.53
C PRO A 79 23.37 28.45 3.48
N VAL A 80 22.86 29.32 4.35
CA VAL A 80 21.50 29.84 4.35
C VAL A 80 21.39 30.93 3.26
N LEU A 81 20.59 30.69 2.23
CA LEU A 81 20.13 31.74 1.31
C LEU A 81 18.72 32.17 1.73
N LEU A 82 18.67 33.23 2.52
CA LEU A 82 17.50 34.01 2.87
C LEU A 82 17.24 35.06 1.79
N ALA A 83 16.06 35.03 1.16
CA ALA A 83 15.52 36.17 0.44
C ALA A 83 13.99 36.23 0.65
N GLY A 84 13.54 37.22 1.40
CA GLY A 84 12.12 37.50 1.61
C GLY A 84 11.88 38.43 2.79
N ARG A 85 11.77 39.73 2.49
CA ARG A 85 11.68 40.86 3.44
C ARG A 85 10.50 40.80 4.40
N ALA A 86 10.77 41.40 5.56
CA ALA A 86 9.93 41.60 6.73
C ALA A 86 8.69 42.47 6.52
N PHE A 87 7.67 42.22 7.35
CA PHE A 87 6.91 43.26 8.02
C PHE A 87 6.85 42.92 9.52
N ALA A 88 7.40 43.81 10.34
CA ALA A 88 7.49 43.69 11.79
C ALA A 88 6.40 44.50 12.49
N ARG A 89 5.91 43.99 13.63
CA ARG A 89 5.43 44.74 14.81
C ARG A 89 5.37 43.78 16.03
N ASP A 90 6.47 43.72 16.80
CA ASP A 90 6.60 44.01 18.26
C ASP A 90 5.35 43.86 19.17
N VAL A 91 5.30 43.25 20.38
CA VAL A 91 6.26 42.94 21.49
C VAL A 91 5.69 41.75 22.41
N PRO A 92 6.15 41.37 23.65
CA PRO A 92 6.91 40.14 24.01
C PRO A 92 6.35 39.20 25.14
N GLY A 93 6.99 38.03 25.34
CA GLY A 93 7.13 37.34 26.66
C GLY A 93 6.53 35.91 26.81
N PRO A 94 7.01 35.05 27.74
CA PRO A 94 7.92 33.96 27.36
C PRO A 94 7.52 32.51 27.77
N HIS A 95 8.27 31.56 27.18
CA HIS A 95 8.50 30.15 27.57
C HIS A 95 7.41 29.08 27.36
N GLN A 96 7.51 28.32 26.26
CA GLN A 96 7.82 26.88 26.26
C GLN A 96 8.11 26.41 24.82
N ALA A 97 9.33 25.92 24.58
CA ALA A 97 9.81 25.50 23.27
C ALA A 97 9.44 24.03 23.02
N PHE A 98 8.51 23.80 22.09
CA PHE A 98 8.24 22.48 21.49
C PHE A 98 9.21 22.23 20.33
N PRO A 99 9.66 20.98 20.10
CA PRO A 99 10.43 20.68 18.91
C PRO A 99 9.57 20.87 17.66
N SER A 100 10.20 21.53 16.71
CA SER A 100 9.68 22.11 15.47
C SER A 100 9.03 21.10 14.52
N ARG A 101 7.84 21.49 14.06
CA ARG A 101 7.16 21.20 12.78
C ARG A 101 8.00 20.38 11.77
N PRO A 102 7.51 19.23 11.26
CA PRO A 102 8.01 18.71 9.99
C PRO A 102 7.61 19.68 8.85
N PRO A 103 8.46 19.84 7.82
CA PRO A 103 8.22 20.83 6.79
C PRO A 103 7.08 20.37 5.88
N ALA A 104 5.94 21.08 5.95
CA ALA A 104 4.88 21.04 4.92
C ALA A 104 5.34 21.60 3.55
N VAL A 105 6.65 21.78 3.36
CA VAL A 105 7.25 22.54 2.25
C VAL A 105 7.31 21.69 0.97
N SER A 106 7.43 20.37 1.04
CA SER A 106 7.57 19.54 -0.18
C SER A 106 6.25 19.30 -0.92
N ALA A 107 5.13 19.09 -0.23
CA ALA A 107 3.81 18.99 -0.87
C ALA A 107 3.39 20.33 -1.50
N VAL A 108 3.70 21.44 -0.80
CA VAL A 108 3.47 22.82 -1.28
C VAL A 108 4.37 23.20 -2.47
N VAL A 109 5.43 22.43 -2.77
CA VAL A 109 6.26 22.62 -3.98
C VAL A 109 5.78 21.77 -5.16
N LEU A 110 5.14 20.62 -4.90
CA LEU A 110 4.55 19.76 -5.94
C LEU A 110 3.19 20.26 -6.43
N SER A 111 2.34 20.78 -5.54
CA SER A 111 1.03 21.31 -5.94
C SER A 111 1.11 22.46 -6.96
N PRO A 112 2.03 23.45 -6.87
CA PRO A 112 2.16 24.52 -7.86
C PRO A 112 2.68 24.05 -9.23
N LEU A 113 3.46 22.97 -9.27
CA LEU A 113 3.93 22.33 -10.50
C LEU A 113 2.83 21.51 -11.18
N ALA A 114 1.80 21.13 -10.43
CA ALA A 114 0.62 20.45 -10.94
C ALA A 114 -0.56 21.41 -11.19
N THR A 115 -0.65 22.56 -10.48
CA THR A 115 -1.75 23.52 -10.61
C THR A 115 -1.85 24.08 -12.03
N PRO A 116 -3.07 24.13 -12.60
CA PRO A 116 -3.34 25.17 -13.58
C PRO A 116 -3.27 26.50 -12.80
N ALA A 117 -2.37 27.39 -13.22
CA ALA A 117 -2.58 28.80 -12.93
C ALA A 117 -4.03 29.15 -13.34
N GLN A 118 -4.62 30.17 -12.71
CA GLN A 118 -5.96 30.68 -13.05
C GLN A 118 -6.14 31.05 -14.54
N ASP A 119 -5.07 31.01 -15.32
CA ASP A 119 -5.08 30.95 -16.77
C ASP A 119 -5.09 29.49 -17.23
N GLY A 120 -6.27 29.01 -17.63
CA GLY A 120 -6.42 27.73 -18.30
C GLY A 120 -5.45 27.59 -19.48
N TRP A 121 -5.20 26.33 -19.88
CA TRP A 121 -4.47 25.94 -21.10
C TRP A 121 -2.93 25.88 -21.02
N LEU A 122 -2.34 25.03 -20.17
CA LEU A 122 -0.88 24.77 -20.23
C LEU A 122 -0.43 23.31 -20.11
N TRP A 123 -1.33 22.33 -20.28
CA TRP A 123 -1.00 20.90 -20.21
C TRP A 123 -1.37 20.08 -21.47
N SER A 124 -1.73 20.74 -22.56
CA SER A 124 -1.74 20.10 -23.87
C SER A 124 -0.30 20.02 -24.38
N ARG A 125 0.10 18.88 -24.95
CA ARG A 125 1.47 18.61 -25.45
C ARG A 125 1.98 19.69 -26.45
N LEU A 126 1.08 20.53 -26.99
CA LEU A 126 1.36 21.74 -27.78
C LEU A 126 2.17 22.79 -27.03
N THR A 127 2.08 22.88 -25.70
CA THR A 127 2.97 23.73 -24.92
C THR A 127 4.30 23.02 -24.77
N TRP A 128 4.35 21.80 -24.25
CA TRP A 128 5.59 21.06 -24.04
C TRP A 128 6.54 20.93 -25.23
N LEU A 129 6.07 20.70 -26.46
CA LEU A 129 6.93 20.61 -27.67
C LEU A 129 7.19 21.97 -28.37
N VAL A 130 6.46 23.03 -27.98
CA VAL A 130 6.67 24.42 -28.46
C VAL A 130 7.44 25.26 -27.43
N LEU A 131 7.56 24.77 -26.19
CA LEU A 131 8.49 25.31 -25.21
C LEU A 131 9.92 25.21 -25.79
N PRO A 132 10.69 26.30 -25.72
CA PRO A 132 12.12 26.26 -25.97
C PRO A 132 12.75 25.07 -25.22
N LEU A 133 13.78 24.45 -25.80
CA LEU A 133 14.51 23.34 -25.16
C LEU A 133 14.91 23.68 -23.71
N GLN A 134 15.28 24.94 -23.47
CA GLN A 134 15.61 25.46 -22.15
C GLN A 134 14.44 25.41 -21.14
N GLU A 135 13.20 25.62 -21.59
CA GLU A 135 12.01 25.54 -20.75
C GLU A 135 11.61 24.08 -20.50
N GLN A 136 11.77 23.19 -21.49
CA GLN A 136 11.63 21.74 -21.30
C GLN A 136 12.64 21.20 -20.27
N GLU A 137 13.91 21.62 -20.37
CA GLU A 137 14.97 21.26 -19.44
C GLU A 137 14.69 21.78 -18.02
N ARG A 138 14.22 23.02 -17.90
CA ARG A 138 13.81 23.59 -16.61
C ARG A 138 12.65 22.84 -15.97
N LEU A 139 11.66 22.44 -16.76
CA LEU A 139 10.51 21.66 -16.30
C LEU A 139 10.96 20.28 -15.82
N ALA A 140 11.76 19.58 -16.63
CA ALA A 140 12.33 18.28 -16.29
C ALA A 140 13.18 18.33 -15.02
N GLU A 141 14.01 19.37 -14.87
CA GLU A 141 14.81 19.59 -13.67
C GLU A 141 13.93 19.92 -12.45
N GLY A 142 12.85 20.67 -12.63
CA GLY A 142 11.86 20.94 -11.58
C GLY A 142 11.19 19.66 -11.07
N VAL A 143 10.74 18.79 -11.98
CA VAL A 143 10.18 17.46 -11.63
C VAL A 143 11.22 16.63 -10.90
N ARG A 144 12.45 16.58 -11.41
CA ARG A 144 13.56 15.84 -10.79
C ARG A 144 13.84 16.32 -9.38
N ALA A 145 13.95 17.63 -9.19
CA ALA A 145 14.21 18.25 -7.90
C ALA A 145 13.08 17.98 -6.90
N ALA A 146 11.83 18.05 -7.34
CA ALA A 146 10.67 17.81 -6.47
C ALA A 146 10.58 16.34 -6.03
N VAL A 147 10.83 15.38 -6.95
CA VAL A 147 10.90 13.96 -6.61
C VAL A 147 12.06 13.66 -5.65
N LEU A 148 13.24 14.24 -5.88
CA LEU A 148 14.38 14.09 -4.96
C LEU A 148 14.09 14.71 -3.58
N ALA A 149 13.36 15.82 -3.54
CA ALA A 149 12.93 16.44 -2.28
C ALA A 149 11.96 15.53 -1.52
N ALA A 150 10.97 14.94 -2.20
CA ALA A 150 10.05 13.97 -1.61
C ALA A 150 10.80 12.74 -1.05
N ALA A 151 11.71 12.15 -1.84
CA ALA A 151 12.56 11.05 -1.39
C ALA A 151 13.43 11.43 -0.17
N SER A 152 13.97 12.65 -0.16
CA SER A 152 14.81 13.14 0.94
C SER A 152 14.05 13.22 2.26
N VAL A 153 12.75 13.56 2.24
CA VAL A 153 11.91 13.57 3.45
C VAL A 153 11.86 12.18 4.10
N PHE A 154 11.70 11.11 3.32
CA PHE A 154 11.72 9.75 3.85
C PHE A 154 13.07 9.38 4.48
N TYR A 155 14.18 9.72 3.82
CA TYR A 155 15.52 9.41 4.34
C TYR A 155 15.91 10.24 5.57
N GLN A 156 15.33 11.44 5.72
CA GLN A 156 15.53 12.30 6.88
C GLN A 156 14.69 11.89 8.09
N LEU A 157 13.63 11.10 7.89
CA LEU A 157 12.78 10.63 8.99
C LEU A 157 13.60 9.73 9.93
N PRO A 158 13.71 10.05 11.22
CA PRO A 158 14.43 9.23 12.19
C PRO A 158 13.84 7.82 12.36
N LYS A 159 14.67 6.84 12.75
CA LYS A 159 14.23 5.43 12.92
C LYS A 159 13.45 5.21 14.22
N ASP A 160 13.66 6.07 15.20
CA ASP A 160 13.00 6.06 16.50
C ASP A 160 11.54 6.56 16.45
N GLN A 161 11.11 7.13 15.33
CA GLN A 161 9.73 7.60 15.12
C GLN A 161 8.75 6.49 14.72
N GLY A 162 9.21 5.23 14.68
CA GLY A 162 8.39 4.05 14.43
C GLY A 162 8.39 3.57 12.98
N THR A 163 8.31 2.25 12.80
CA THR A 163 8.32 1.61 11.49
C THR A 163 7.02 1.86 10.74
N THR A 164 5.89 1.96 11.45
CA THR A 164 4.57 2.20 10.85
C THR A 164 4.49 3.58 10.21
N LEU A 165 4.92 4.64 10.92
CA LEU A 165 5.00 5.99 10.36
C LEU A 165 5.95 6.03 9.15
N ARG A 166 7.12 5.42 9.27
CA ARG A 166 8.09 5.34 8.16
C ARG A 166 7.51 4.62 6.95
N ARG A 167 6.74 3.55 7.16
CA ARG A 167 6.06 2.80 6.09
C ARG A 167 5.06 3.69 5.37
N ALA A 168 4.20 4.41 6.10
CA ALA A 168 3.24 5.34 5.52
C ALA A 168 3.91 6.46 4.70
N VAL A 169 4.99 7.06 5.21
CA VAL A 169 5.76 8.10 4.49
C VAL A 169 6.46 7.52 3.26
N ARG A 170 6.96 6.29 3.35
CA ARG A 170 7.57 5.59 2.21
C ARG A 170 6.52 5.33 1.13
N GLU A 171 5.38 4.76 1.47
CA GLU A 171 4.30 4.42 0.54
C GLU A 171 3.79 5.67 -0.17
N ALA A 172 3.51 6.76 0.55
CA ALA A 172 3.10 8.02 -0.09
C ALA A 172 4.19 8.60 -1.01
N THR A 173 5.47 8.50 -0.62
CA THR A 173 6.59 8.89 -1.49
C THR A 173 6.62 8.04 -2.76
N VAL A 174 6.43 6.72 -2.65
CA VAL A 174 6.39 5.80 -3.78
C VAL A 174 5.23 6.15 -4.71
N GLU A 175 4.03 6.35 -4.19
CA GLU A 175 2.86 6.72 -5.00
C GLU A 175 3.08 8.01 -5.80
N VAL A 176 3.70 9.04 -5.19
CA VAL A 176 4.04 10.27 -5.89
C VAL A 176 5.04 10.01 -7.02
N VAL A 177 6.07 9.21 -6.76
CA VAL A 177 7.08 8.86 -7.78
C VAL A 177 6.45 8.05 -8.92
N GLU A 178 5.60 7.07 -8.59
CA GLU A 178 4.90 6.25 -9.57
C GLU A 178 3.92 7.06 -10.42
N GLY A 179 3.13 7.94 -9.79
CA GLY A 179 2.26 8.86 -10.49
C GLY A 179 3.06 9.74 -11.47
N MET A 180 4.20 10.26 -11.04
CA MET A 180 5.06 11.09 -11.91
C MET A 180 5.67 10.30 -13.07
N ILE A 181 6.03 9.03 -12.86
CA ILE A 181 6.46 8.13 -13.93
C ILE A 181 5.35 7.94 -14.96
N GLN A 182 4.14 7.60 -14.49
CA GLN A 182 2.97 7.36 -15.34
C GLN A 182 2.60 8.61 -16.14
N LEU A 183 2.56 9.78 -15.50
CA LEU A 183 2.29 11.06 -16.17
C LEU A 183 3.34 11.35 -17.25
N THR A 184 4.62 11.17 -16.93
CA THR A 184 5.70 11.38 -17.90
C THR A 184 5.57 10.43 -19.09
N GLU A 185 5.28 9.15 -18.85
CA GLU A 185 5.08 8.14 -19.89
C GLU A 185 3.90 8.48 -20.81
N VAL A 186 2.76 8.91 -20.24
CA VAL A 186 1.58 9.32 -21.00
C VAL A 186 1.86 10.58 -21.84
N ILE A 187 2.50 11.60 -21.28
CA ILE A 187 2.88 12.82 -22.01
C ILE A 187 3.82 12.49 -23.19
N LEU A 188 4.75 11.55 -22.99
CA LEU A 188 5.68 11.13 -24.04
C LEU A 188 5.01 10.31 -25.15
N ARG A 189 3.97 9.52 -24.84
CA ARG A 189 3.31 8.61 -25.80
C ARG A 189 2.08 9.18 -26.53
N THR A 190 1.30 10.07 -25.91
CA THR A 190 0.01 10.51 -26.47
C THR A 190 0.18 11.57 -27.57
N PRO A 191 -0.45 11.44 -28.76
CA PRO A 191 -0.43 12.46 -29.82
C PRO A 191 -0.93 13.85 -29.38
N LEU A 192 -0.36 14.90 -29.96
CA LEU A 192 -0.54 16.33 -29.59
C LEU A 192 -1.95 16.92 -29.79
N GLN A 193 -2.85 16.18 -30.44
CA GLN A 193 -3.99 16.77 -31.16
C GLN A 193 -5.21 17.01 -30.26
N SER A 194 -5.27 16.41 -29.07
CA SER A 194 -6.28 16.70 -28.05
C SER A 194 -5.83 16.22 -26.65
N LEU A 195 -6.42 16.81 -25.60
CA LEU A 195 -6.33 16.28 -24.23
C LEU A 195 -6.92 14.88 -24.22
N SER A 196 -6.08 13.86 -24.04
CA SER A 196 -6.57 12.48 -23.96
C SER A 196 -7.14 12.19 -22.57
N ARG A 197 -8.06 11.23 -22.50
CA ARG A 197 -8.54 10.68 -21.22
C ARG A 197 -7.37 10.21 -20.35
N ASP A 198 -6.36 9.59 -20.95
CA ASP A 198 -5.18 9.08 -20.26
C ASP A 198 -4.34 10.21 -19.63
N GLN A 199 -4.23 11.37 -20.30
CA GLN A 199 -3.56 12.55 -19.75
C GLN A 199 -4.30 13.09 -18.53
N LEU A 200 -5.64 13.14 -18.57
CA LEU A 200 -6.44 13.57 -17.44
C LEU A 200 -6.35 12.60 -16.25
N VAL A 201 -6.41 11.29 -16.51
CA VAL A 201 -6.32 10.25 -15.47
C VAL A 201 -4.92 10.25 -14.83
N SER A 202 -3.85 10.29 -15.62
CA SER A 202 -2.48 10.31 -15.10
C SER A 202 -2.16 11.60 -14.33
N THR A 203 -2.65 12.75 -14.80
CA THR A 203 -2.53 14.01 -14.05
C THR A 203 -3.28 13.89 -12.73
N GLY A 204 -4.55 13.46 -12.77
CA GLY A 204 -5.38 13.26 -11.58
C GLY A 204 -4.74 12.32 -10.54
N GLY A 205 -4.10 11.24 -10.98
CA GLY A 205 -3.39 10.31 -10.09
C GLY A 205 -2.21 10.95 -9.35
N VAL A 206 -1.42 11.81 -10.01
CA VAL A 206 -0.35 12.57 -9.36
C VAL A 206 -0.91 13.51 -8.29
N TRP A 207 -2.00 14.21 -8.62
CA TRP A 207 -2.66 15.12 -7.70
C TRP A 207 -3.18 14.39 -6.46
N GLU A 208 -3.86 13.27 -6.66
CA GLU A 208 -4.39 12.46 -5.58
C GLU A 208 -3.27 11.94 -4.67
N ALA A 209 -2.14 11.50 -5.24
CA ALA A 209 -0.96 11.10 -4.48
C ALA A 209 -0.38 12.25 -3.66
N CYS A 210 -0.32 13.47 -4.22
CA CYS A 210 0.14 14.67 -3.50
C CYS A 210 -0.83 15.10 -2.39
N ASP A 211 -2.14 14.98 -2.61
CA ASP A 211 -3.16 15.26 -1.60
C ASP A 211 -3.04 14.26 -0.43
N ARG A 212 -2.76 12.98 -0.72
CA ARG A 212 -2.50 11.98 0.32
C ARG A 212 -1.29 12.32 1.18
N VAL A 213 -0.21 12.89 0.61
CA VAL A 213 0.94 13.39 1.40
C VAL A 213 0.51 14.44 2.42
N SER A 214 -0.45 15.30 2.07
CA SER A 214 -0.98 16.32 2.98
C SER A 214 -1.77 15.73 4.17
N SER A 215 -2.28 14.51 4.00
CA SER A 215 -3.02 13.76 5.02
C SER A 215 -2.17 12.76 5.82
N LEU A 216 -0.84 12.73 5.61
CA LEU A 216 0.04 11.78 6.29
C LEU A 216 -0.03 11.90 7.82
N PRO A 217 0.05 10.76 8.53
CA PRO A 217 0.14 10.76 9.98
C PRO A 217 1.38 11.54 10.44
N ARG A 218 1.24 12.28 11.54
CA ARG A 218 2.32 13.13 12.07
C ARG A 218 3.20 12.45 13.12
N ASP A 219 2.70 11.36 13.68
CA ASP A 219 3.36 10.55 14.69
C ASP A 219 2.98 9.08 14.50
N ASN A 220 3.65 8.20 15.24
CA ASN A 220 3.43 6.75 15.11
C ASN A 220 2.06 6.31 15.62
N GLN A 221 1.46 7.04 16.57
CA GLN A 221 0.11 6.73 17.07
C GLN A 221 -0.93 6.94 15.97
N ALA A 222 -0.86 8.07 15.26
CA ALA A 222 -1.71 8.37 14.13
C ALA A 222 -1.48 7.36 13.00
N ALA A 223 -0.24 6.95 12.76
CA ALA A 223 0.09 5.94 11.74
C ALA A 223 -0.50 4.56 12.08
N ALA A 224 -0.32 4.09 13.32
CA ALA A 224 -0.92 2.84 13.80
C ALA A 224 -2.45 2.90 13.79
N THR A 225 -3.03 4.04 14.20
CA THR A 225 -4.48 4.27 14.14
C THR A 225 -5.01 4.17 12.71
N LEU A 226 -4.30 4.75 11.74
CA LEU A 226 -4.65 4.67 10.33
C LEU A 226 -4.57 3.23 9.82
N ALA A 227 -3.47 2.53 10.08
CA ALA A 227 -3.27 1.14 9.66
C ALA A 227 -4.36 0.21 10.20
N ILE A 228 -4.65 0.27 11.50
CA ILE A 228 -5.70 -0.54 12.13
C ILE A 228 -7.09 -0.17 11.59
N SER A 229 -7.34 1.12 11.35
CA SER A 229 -8.61 1.59 10.79
C SER A 229 -8.82 1.10 9.34
N SER A 230 -7.77 1.09 8.52
CA SER A 230 -7.82 0.57 7.15
C SER A 230 -8.12 -0.94 7.15
N CYS A 231 -7.42 -1.71 7.99
CA CYS A 231 -7.70 -3.13 8.16
C CYS A 231 -9.15 -3.38 8.63
N LEU A 232 -9.64 -2.60 9.61
CA LEU A 232 -11.02 -2.67 10.06
C LEU A 232 -12.04 -2.37 8.95
N GLY A 233 -11.70 -1.48 8.00
CA GLY A 233 -12.51 -1.24 6.81
C GLY A 233 -12.65 -2.50 5.97
N ILE A 234 -11.52 -3.09 5.56
CA ILE A 234 -11.50 -4.30 4.71
C ILE A 234 -12.26 -5.45 5.37
N VAL A 235 -12.08 -5.67 6.68
CA VAL A 235 -12.79 -6.74 7.41
C VAL A 235 -14.30 -6.48 7.50
N LYS A 236 -14.75 -5.22 7.50
CA LYS A 236 -16.20 -4.91 7.41
C LYS A 236 -16.74 -5.27 6.03
N ASP A 237 -16.04 -4.87 4.98
CA ASP A 237 -16.46 -5.12 3.60
C ASP A 237 -16.57 -6.63 3.34
N ALA A 238 -15.56 -7.41 3.77
CA ALA A 238 -15.60 -8.87 3.68
C ALA A 238 -16.73 -9.50 4.51
N LEU A 239 -17.03 -8.96 5.69
CA LEU A 239 -18.15 -9.44 6.51
C LEU A 239 -19.50 -9.13 5.84
N GLU A 240 -19.67 -7.94 5.30
CA GLU A 240 -20.87 -7.53 4.58
C GLU A 240 -21.08 -8.39 3.33
N GLU A 241 -20.00 -8.70 2.59
CA GLU A 241 -20.01 -9.62 1.46
C GLU A 241 -20.47 -11.03 1.89
N MET A 242 -19.89 -11.58 2.96
CA MET A 242 -20.30 -12.90 3.48
C MET A 242 -21.77 -12.94 3.91
N GLU A 243 -22.25 -11.91 4.61
CA GLU A 243 -23.64 -11.83 5.08
C GLU A 243 -24.61 -11.71 3.90
N GLN A 244 -24.26 -10.93 2.87
CA GLN A 244 -25.04 -10.82 1.64
C GLN A 244 -25.08 -12.14 0.89
N ALA A 245 -23.93 -12.79 0.72
CA ALA A 245 -23.83 -14.08 0.04
C ALA A 245 -24.63 -15.17 0.77
N GLN A 246 -24.69 -15.14 2.10
CA GLN A 246 -25.53 -16.05 2.89
C GLN A 246 -27.03 -15.78 2.71
N ALA A 247 -27.44 -14.51 2.60
CA ALA A 247 -28.83 -14.12 2.39
C ALA A 247 -29.33 -14.47 0.97
N GLU A 248 -28.46 -14.33 -0.03
CA GLU A 248 -28.76 -14.62 -1.44
C GLU A 248 -28.55 -16.09 -1.83
N GLY A 249 -27.72 -16.82 -1.08
CA GLY A 249 -27.28 -18.19 -1.33
C GLY A 249 -28.32 -19.30 -1.22
N GLY A 250 -29.61 -18.98 -1.31
CA GLY A 250 -30.69 -19.95 -1.45
C GLY A 250 -30.52 -20.76 -2.74
N ASP A 251 -30.88 -22.05 -2.73
CA ASP A 251 -30.97 -22.83 -3.98
C ASP A 251 -32.17 -22.29 -4.77
N PRO A 252 -31.98 -21.59 -5.92
CA PRO A 252 -33.08 -21.03 -6.70
C PRO A 252 -34.01 -22.09 -7.28
N TYR A 253 -33.63 -23.37 -7.18
CA TYR A 253 -34.35 -24.52 -7.70
C TYR A 253 -34.57 -25.61 -6.64
N GLY A 254 -34.51 -25.27 -5.35
CA GLY A 254 -34.69 -26.22 -4.24
C GLY A 254 -36.12 -26.76 -4.11
N ASP A 255 -37.06 -26.14 -4.80
CA ASP A 255 -38.48 -26.47 -4.92
C ASP A 255 -38.82 -27.34 -6.16
N VAL A 256 -37.86 -27.56 -7.06
CA VAL A 256 -38.03 -28.45 -8.21
C VAL A 256 -37.72 -29.89 -7.77
N LEU A 257 -38.76 -30.72 -7.70
CA LEU A 257 -38.70 -32.13 -7.35
C LEU A 257 -37.63 -32.86 -8.21
N GLU A 258 -36.71 -33.58 -7.56
CA GLU A 258 -35.76 -34.44 -8.25
C GLU A 258 -36.54 -35.53 -9.00
N ASP A 259 -36.53 -35.49 -10.33
CA ASP A 259 -37.05 -36.58 -11.16
C ASP A 259 -36.10 -37.76 -10.99
N GLU A 260 -36.55 -38.85 -10.35
CA GLU A 260 -35.72 -40.01 -9.97
C GLU A 260 -35.03 -40.70 -11.16
N GLU A 261 -35.37 -40.35 -12.39
CA GLU A 261 -34.89 -40.96 -13.64
C GLU A 261 -33.67 -40.24 -14.25
N VAL A 262 -33.33 -39.03 -13.80
CA VAL A 262 -32.16 -38.27 -14.30
C VAL A 262 -31.17 -38.09 -13.15
N GLY A 263 -30.06 -38.82 -13.22
CA GLY A 263 -29.03 -38.89 -12.17
C GLY A 263 -28.66 -37.54 -11.55
N SER A 264 -28.29 -37.58 -10.26
CA SER A 264 -28.11 -36.42 -9.37
C SER A 264 -27.62 -35.16 -10.08
N ARG A 265 -28.29 -34.02 -9.86
CA ARG A 265 -27.92 -32.70 -10.39
C ARG A 265 -26.39 -32.54 -10.43
N GLY A 266 -25.80 -32.52 -11.62
CA GLY A 266 -24.36 -32.45 -11.85
C GLY A 266 -23.68 -31.13 -11.43
N ASN A 267 -24.33 -30.32 -10.58
CA ASN A 267 -23.90 -28.98 -10.19
C ASN A 267 -23.75 -28.84 -8.66
N LYS A 268 -23.54 -29.95 -7.93
CA LYS A 268 -23.35 -29.97 -6.46
C LYS A 268 -22.18 -29.10 -5.98
N ASP A 269 -21.20 -28.84 -6.84
CA ASP A 269 -20.02 -28.04 -6.52
C ASP A 269 -20.27 -26.53 -6.55
N VAL A 270 -21.45 -26.09 -7.00
CA VAL A 270 -21.82 -24.67 -7.16
C VAL A 270 -22.63 -24.14 -5.97
N TYR A 271 -23.12 -25.03 -5.09
CA TYR A 271 -24.00 -24.66 -3.99
C TYR A 271 -23.47 -25.11 -2.64
N TRP A 272 -23.84 -24.39 -1.59
CA TRP A 272 -23.61 -24.84 -0.23
C TRP A 272 -24.47 -26.06 0.10
N SER A 273 -23.82 -27.13 0.57
CA SER A 273 -24.54 -28.22 1.21
C SER A 273 -25.11 -27.77 2.56
N GLU A 274 -26.05 -28.53 3.13
CA GLU A 274 -26.56 -28.26 4.47
C GLU A 274 -25.46 -28.27 5.54
N ALA A 275 -24.47 -29.15 5.39
CA ALA A 275 -23.30 -29.18 6.27
C ALA A 275 -22.46 -27.89 6.16
N ASP A 276 -22.28 -27.37 4.94
CA ASP A 276 -21.55 -26.12 4.72
C ASP A 276 -22.32 -24.92 5.28
N ARG A 277 -23.65 -24.88 5.12
CA ARG A 277 -24.51 -23.84 5.70
C ARG A 277 -24.41 -23.80 7.22
N GLN A 278 -24.31 -24.96 7.88
CA GLN A 278 -24.10 -25.03 9.32
C GLN A 278 -22.72 -24.49 9.75
N LEU A 279 -21.71 -24.59 8.89
CA LEU A 279 -20.36 -24.04 9.11
C LEU A 279 -20.27 -22.53 8.87
N LEU A 280 -21.11 -21.96 8.01
CA LEU A 280 -21.10 -20.51 7.71
C LEU A 280 -21.32 -19.66 8.97
N GLY A 281 -22.30 -20.02 9.80
CA GLY A 281 -22.64 -19.24 11.00
C GLY A 281 -21.44 -19.02 11.94
N PRO A 282 -20.73 -20.08 12.38
CA PRO A 282 -19.50 -19.96 13.16
C PRO A 282 -18.37 -19.20 12.45
N CYS A 283 -18.23 -19.31 11.13
CA CYS A 283 -17.21 -18.57 10.37
C CYS A 283 -17.52 -17.07 10.35
N VAL A 284 -18.77 -16.69 10.06
CA VAL A 284 -19.26 -15.31 10.17
C VAL A 284 -19.09 -14.79 11.60
N GLY A 285 -19.38 -15.61 12.61
CA GLY A 285 -19.14 -15.28 14.01
C GLY A 285 -17.67 -14.99 14.34
N LEU A 286 -16.74 -15.74 13.74
CA LEU A 286 -15.31 -15.51 13.89
C LEU A 286 -14.85 -14.22 13.20
N VAL A 287 -15.36 -13.91 12.00
CA VAL A 287 -15.09 -12.63 11.30
C VAL A 287 -15.70 -11.45 12.08
N LYS A 288 -16.88 -11.61 12.69
CA LYS A 288 -17.46 -10.63 13.63
C LYS A 288 -16.55 -10.41 14.84
N ALA A 289 -15.96 -11.47 15.39
CA ALA A 289 -14.98 -11.34 16.45
C ALA A 289 -13.73 -10.59 15.98
N ALA A 290 -13.23 -10.85 14.76
CA ALA A 290 -12.12 -10.11 14.16
C ALA A 290 -12.39 -8.61 14.08
N ARG A 291 -13.54 -8.23 13.53
CA ARG A 291 -14.03 -6.84 13.47
C ARG A 291 -14.10 -6.20 14.87
N ALA A 292 -14.64 -6.93 15.85
CA ALA A 292 -14.75 -6.43 17.22
C ALA A 292 -13.37 -6.23 17.89
N CYS A 293 -12.43 -7.15 17.67
CA CYS A 293 -11.05 -7.02 18.14
C CYS A 293 -10.37 -5.79 17.55
N LEU A 294 -10.38 -5.63 16.23
CA LEU A 294 -9.82 -4.45 15.56
C LEU A 294 -10.48 -3.16 16.05
N LYS A 295 -11.81 -3.13 16.21
CA LYS A 295 -12.53 -1.97 16.72
C LYS A 295 -12.12 -1.61 18.16
N LYS A 296 -11.96 -2.60 19.03
CA LYS A 296 -11.56 -2.37 20.43
C LYS A 296 -10.10 -1.94 20.55
N VAL A 297 -9.19 -2.61 19.84
CA VAL A 297 -7.77 -2.23 19.77
C VAL A 297 -7.62 -0.81 19.21
N LEU A 298 -8.34 -0.47 18.14
CA LEU A 298 -8.35 0.89 17.59
C LEU A 298 -8.81 1.94 18.62
N GLY A 299 -9.87 1.62 19.38
CA GLY A 299 -10.34 2.49 20.46
C GLY A 299 -9.30 2.68 21.56
N ALA A 300 -8.64 1.60 21.97
CA ALA A 300 -7.58 1.61 22.98
C ALA A 300 -6.35 2.41 22.52
N VAL A 301 -5.89 2.22 21.28
CA VAL A 301 -4.77 3.01 20.70
C VAL A 301 -5.11 4.49 20.63
N ARG A 302 -6.35 4.85 20.29
CA ARG A 302 -6.79 6.27 20.27
C ARG A 302 -6.89 6.88 21.67
N ALA A 303 -7.30 6.11 22.67
CA ALA A 303 -7.49 6.60 24.03
C ALA A 303 -6.17 6.69 24.81
N HIS A 304 -5.32 5.68 24.68
CA HIS A 304 -4.18 5.47 25.57
C HIS A 304 -2.83 5.38 24.84
N GLY A 305 -2.83 5.29 23.50
CA GLY A 305 -1.61 5.20 22.71
C GLY A 305 -0.73 6.43 22.87
N GLN A 306 0.57 6.20 23.03
CA GLN A 306 1.59 7.24 23.18
C GLN A 306 2.80 6.90 22.31
N ALA A 307 3.52 7.93 21.86
CA ALA A 307 4.75 7.79 21.08
C ALA A 307 5.91 8.57 21.72
N ALA A 308 5.94 8.65 23.05
CA ALA A 308 6.92 9.46 23.79
C ALA A 308 8.23 8.71 24.03
N THR A 309 8.20 7.37 24.09
CA THR A 309 9.38 6.52 24.29
C THR A 309 9.53 5.50 23.17
N LEU A 310 10.76 5.00 22.96
CA LEU A 310 11.04 3.93 21.98
C LEU A 310 10.21 2.67 22.23
N GLU A 311 9.96 2.34 23.49
CA GLU A 311 9.16 1.18 23.88
C GLU A 311 7.69 1.36 23.48
N GLN A 312 7.11 2.54 23.74
CA GLN A 312 5.74 2.82 23.33
C GLN A 312 5.59 2.83 21.81
N VAL A 313 6.58 3.40 21.09
CA VAL A 313 6.64 3.37 19.62
C VAL A 313 6.66 1.92 19.11
N ALA A 314 7.52 1.06 19.67
CA ALA A 314 7.61 -0.34 19.28
C ALA A 314 6.30 -1.10 19.55
N GLN A 315 5.64 -0.84 20.69
CA GLN A 315 4.35 -1.46 21.00
C GLN A 315 3.23 -1.04 20.02
N LEU A 316 3.26 0.21 19.53
CA LEU A 316 2.33 0.65 18.47
C LEU A 316 2.64 -0.01 17.13
N ASP A 317 3.92 -0.20 16.79
CA ASP A 317 4.33 -0.92 15.59
C ASP A 317 3.89 -2.39 15.64
N ASP A 318 4.10 -3.08 16.77
CA ASP A 318 3.66 -4.47 16.96
C ASP A 318 2.14 -4.64 16.77
N LEU A 319 1.36 -3.66 17.26
CA LEU A 319 -0.10 -3.63 17.08
C LEU A 319 -0.52 -3.37 15.63
N ALA A 320 0.16 -2.47 14.94
CA ALA A 320 -0.11 -2.18 13.54
C ALA A 320 0.25 -3.38 12.64
N ASP A 321 1.38 -4.02 12.90
CA ASP A 321 1.86 -5.17 12.14
C ASP A 321 0.92 -6.38 12.31
N ILE A 322 0.55 -6.74 13.56
CA ILE A 322 -0.39 -7.86 13.77
C ILE A 322 -1.81 -7.56 13.26
N ALA A 323 -2.24 -6.29 13.27
CA ALA A 323 -3.51 -5.90 12.65
C ALA A 323 -3.44 -6.12 11.13
N GLY A 324 -2.30 -5.85 10.50
CA GLY A 324 -2.05 -6.15 9.09
C GLY A 324 -2.25 -7.63 8.72
N ASP A 325 -1.96 -8.55 9.64
CA ASP A 325 -2.14 -10.00 9.42
C ASP A 325 -3.60 -10.46 9.52
N VAL A 326 -4.50 -9.64 10.10
CA VAL A 326 -5.91 -10.00 10.26
C VAL A 326 -6.62 -10.05 8.91
N SER A 327 -6.41 -9.04 8.05
CA SER A 327 -7.13 -8.94 6.77
C SER A 327 -6.84 -10.13 5.84
N PRO A 328 -5.58 -10.53 5.59
CA PRO A 328 -5.29 -11.72 4.78
C PRO A 328 -5.86 -13.00 5.40
N SER A 329 -5.85 -13.13 6.73
CA SER A 329 -6.42 -14.30 7.40
C SER A 329 -7.96 -14.35 7.32
N VAL A 330 -8.62 -13.19 7.31
CA VAL A 330 -10.06 -13.08 7.06
C VAL A 330 -10.36 -13.44 5.61
N ASP A 331 -9.62 -12.90 4.65
CA ASP A 331 -9.77 -13.19 3.22
C ASP A 331 -9.64 -14.69 2.93
N GLU A 332 -8.58 -15.35 3.43
CA GLU A 332 -8.38 -16.80 3.29
C GLU A 332 -9.54 -17.62 3.89
N LEU A 333 -10.11 -17.18 5.02
CA LEU A 333 -11.27 -17.83 5.61
C LEU A 333 -12.51 -17.61 4.74
N VAL A 334 -12.81 -16.37 4.36
CA VAL A 334 -13.96 -15.98 3.54
C VAL A 334 -13.96 -16.76 2.23
N LEU A 335 -12.84 -16.76 1.50
CA LEU A 335 -12.69 -17.50 0.25
C LEU A 335 -12.92 -19.00 0.44
N SER A 336 -12.47 -19.58 1.55
CA SER A 336 -12.71 -21.00 1.86
C SER A 336 -14.15 -21.33 2.22
N THR A 337 -14.99 -20.32 2.44
CA THR A 337 -16.42 -20.53 2.70
C THR A 337 -17.23 -20.69 1.42
N TYR A 338 -16.74 -20.28 0.25
CA TYR A 338 -17.49 -20.39 -1.00
C TYR A 338 -17.38 -21.80 -1.63
N PRO A 339 -18.44 -22.30 -2.30
CA PRO A 339 -18.41 -23.61 -2.95
C PRO A 339 -17.37 -23.72 -4.09
N PRO A 340 -16.78 -24.92 -4.30
CA PRO A 340 -16.91 -26.12 -3.48
C PRO A 340 -16.13 -26.00 -2.16
N VAL A 341 -16.80 -26.22 -1.03
CA VAL A 341 -16.22 -25.98 0.30
C VAL A 341 -15.32 -27.13 0.72
N ASN A 342 -14.02 -26.85 0.87
CA ASN A 342 -13.10 -27.77 1.53
C ASN A 342 -13.09 -27.53 3.04
N GLN A 343 -13.85 -28.34 3.77
CA GLN A 343 -14.03 -28.20 5.22
C GLN A 343 -12.72 -28.32 6.03
N LEU A 344 -11.71 -29.05 5.53
CA LEU A 344 -10.39 -29.11 6.17
C LEU A 344 -9.63 -27.79 5.99
N ALA A 345 -9.62 -27.25 4.76
CA ALA A 345 -8.99 -25.95 4.48
C ALA A 345 -9.66 -24.82 5.29
N LEU A 346 -11.00 -24.80 5.32
CA LEU A 346 -11.78 -23.87 6.14
C LEU A 346 -11.42 -23.96 7.63
N ARG A 347 -11.29 -25.17 8.19
CA ARG A 347 -10.88 -25.36 9.58
C ARG A 347 -9.48 -24.82 9.85
N LEU A 348 -8.53 -25.03 8.94
CA LEU A 348 -7.15 -24.53 9.06
C LEU A 348 -7.11 -23.00 8.97
N ASN A 349 -7.82 -22.41 8.01
CA ASN A 349 -7.90 -20.96 7.83
C ASN A 349 -8.59 -20.27 9.03
N ALA A 350 -9.67 -20.86 9.56
CA ALA A 350 -10.30 -20.42 10.80
C ALA A 350 -9.35 -20.49 12.00
N GLY A 351 -8.56 -21.57 12.09
CA GLY A 351 -7.52 -21.72 13.11
C GLY A 351 -6.43 -20.64 13.02
N LYS A 352 -5.98 -20.33 11.80
CA LYS A 352 -5.02 -19.25 11.54
C LYS A 352 -5.58 -17.89 11.99
N LEU A 353 -6.79 -17.53 11.56
CA LEU A 353 -7.45 -16.29 11.98
C LEU A 353 -7.59 -16.23 13.52
N ALA A 354 -8.07 -17.29 14.16
CA ALA A 354 -8.19 -17.34 15.62
C ALA A 354 -6.84 -17.12 16.33
N SER A 355 -5.75 -17.70 15.80
CA SER A 355 -4.40 -17.51 16.32
C SER A 355 -3.93 -16.06 16.19
N VAL A 356 -4.14 -15.44 15.02
CA VAL A 356 -3.79 -14.03 14.78
C VAL A 356 -4.55 -13.11 15.74
N LEU A 357 -5.86 -13.31 15.88
CA LEU A 357 -6.69 -12.50 16.78
C LEU A 357 -6.24 -12.61 18.24
N LYS A 358 -5.97 -13.83 18.72
CA LYS A 358 -5.46 -14.03 20.09
C LYS A 358 -4.11 -13.38 20.31
N LYS A 359 -3.21 -13.48 19.32
CA LYS A 359 -1.90 -12.80 19.38
C LYS A 359 -2.07 -11.29 19.44
N MET A 360 -2.96 -10.71 18.62
CA MET A 360 -3.26 -9.27 18.66
C MET A 360 -3.82 -8.83 20.03
N LEU A 361 -4.76 -9.60 20.58
CA LEU A 361 -5.34 -9.34 21.90
C LEU A 361 -4.29 -9.43 23.01
N GLU A 362 -3.35 -10.37 22.91
CA GLU A 362 -2.24 -10.52 23.87
C GLU A 362 -1.25 -9.36 23.78
N ILE A 363 -0.88 -8.92 22.57
CA ILE A 363 -0.04 -7.73 22.36
C ILE A 363 -0.72 -6.50 22.95
N ALA A 364 -2.01 -6.29 22.66
CA ALA A 364 -2.78 -5.19 23.23
C ALA A 364 -2.78 -5.22 24.76
N ARG A 365 -3.02 -6.38 25.36
CA ARG A 365 -3.04 -6.58 26.82
C ARG A 365 -1.70 -6.26 27.50
N THR A 366 -0.59 -6.61 26.87
CA THR A 366 0.75 -6.42 27.43
C THR A 366 1.36 -5.06 27.11
N SER A 367 0.73 -4.29 26.23
CA SER A 367 1.18 -2.96 25.84
C SER A 367 0.61 -1.84 26.72
N HIS A 368 1.17 -0.64 26.58
CA HIS A 368 0.68 0.57 27.24
C HIS A 368 -0.73 1.00 26.82
N VAL A 369 -1.29 0.46 25.71
CA VAL A 369 -2.62 0.90 25.23
C VAL A 369 -3.77 0.27 26.00
N CYS A 370 -3.52 -0.78 26.80
CA CYS A 370 -4.53 -1.42 27.63
C CYS A 370 -4.14 -1.37 29.12
N PRO A 371 -4.56 -0.31 29.85
CA PRO A 371 -4.36 -0.26 31.30
C PRO A 371 -5.07 -1.43 32.00
N SER A 372 -4.51 -1.91 33.11
CA SER A 372 -5.05 -3.03 33.90
C SER A 372 -6.58 -3.00 34.20
N PRO A 373 -7.20 -1.84 34.53
CA PRO A 373 -8.66 -1.81 34.76
C PRO A 373 -9.51 -2.07 33.50
N GLU A 374 -8.92 -2.05 32.30
CA GLU A 374 -9.64 -2.24 31.03
C GLU A 374 -9.43 -3.64 30.44
N GLU A 375 -8.77 -4.58 31.10
CA GLU A 375 -8.47 -5.92 30.52
C GLU A 375 -9.70 -6.80 30.26
N ASP A 376 -10.86 -6.47 30.83
CA ASP A 376 -12.07 -7.28 30.71
C ASP A 376 -12.53 -7.49 29.26
N TRP A 377 -12.38 -6.46 28.40
CA TRP A 377 -12.77 -6.60 26.99
C TRP A 377 -11.85 -7.56 26.24
N VAL A 378 -10.57 -7.66 26.63
CA VAL A 378 -9.61 -8.61 26.04
C VAL A 378 -10.07 -10.04 26.35
N ARG A 379 -10.38 -10.33 27.62
CA ARG A 379 -10.89 -11.64 28.04
C ARG A 379 -12.20 -12.00 27.33
N PHE A 380 -13.14 -11.06 27.25
CA PHE A 380 -14.40 -11.27 26.54
C PHE A 380 -14.20 -11.63 25.07
N LEU A 381 -13.36 -10.87 24.35
CA LEU A 381 -13.11 -11.12 22.93
C LEU A 381 -12.34 -12.40 22.68
N THR A 382 -11.36 -12.75 23.52
CA THR A 382 -10.69 -14.05 23.47
C THR A 382 -11.70 -15.19 23.62
N GLY A 383 -12.64 -15.07 24.56
CA GLY A 383 -13.72 -16.03 24.73
C GLY A 383 -14.64 -16.14 23.51
N ALA A 384 -14.95 -15.03 22.84
CA ALA A 384 -15.73 -15.04 21.60
C ALA A 384 -14.99 -15.75 20.44
N VAL A 385 -13.68 -15.55 20.32
CA VAL A 385 -12.84 -16.27 19.34
C VAL A 385 -12.85 -17.77 19.64
N ASP A 386 -12.67 -18.15 20.91
CA ASP A 386 -12.67 -19.56 21.34
C ASP A 386 -14.01 -20.25 21.11
N HIS A 387 -15.11 -19.57 21.39
CA HIS A 387 -16.46 -20.09 21.16
C HIS A 387 -16.69 -20.46 19.69
N ASN A 388 -16.39 -19.53 18.77
CA ASN A 388 -16.59 -19.75 17.34
C ASN A 388 -15.66 -20.84 16.81
N MET A 389 -14.37 -20.81 17.19
CA MET A 389 -13.42 -21.84 16.79
C MET A 389 -13.80 -23.22 17.35
N GLY A 390 -14.30 -23.30 18.59
CA GLY A 390 -14.82 -24.52 19.19
C GLY A 390 -15.96 -25.13 18.38
N ARG A 391 -16.90 -24.29 17.93
CA ARG A 391 -18.03 -24.71 17.10
C ARG A 391 -17.61 -25.17 15.70
N ILE A 392 -16.63 -24.51 15.08
CA ILE A 392 -16.04 -24.97 13.81
C ILE A 392 -15.37 -26.33 14.00
N LYS A 393 -14.61 -26.52 15.08
CA LYS A 393 -13.95 -27.80 15.39
C LYS A 393 -14.94 -28.94 15.60
N SER A 394 -16.06 -28.70 16.28
CA SER A 394 -17.08 -29.73 16.52
C SER A 394 -17.79 -30.15 15.23
N LEU A 395 -18.09 -29.19 14.35
CA LEU A 395 -18.77 -29.47 13.08
C LEU A 395 -17.85 -30.15 12.05
N THR A 396 -16.53 -30.01 12.20
CA THR A 396 -15.51 -30.60 11.29
C THR A 396 -14.78 -31.80 11.91
N GLN A 397 -15.30 -32.36 13.00
CA GLN A 397 -14.57 -33.37 13.79
C GLN A 397 -14.35 -34.70 13.05
N GLY A 398 -15.22 -35.06 12.09
CA GLY A 398 -15.12 -36.31 11.32
C GLY A 398 -14.16 -36.28 10.12
N LEU A 399 -13.39 -35.19 9.94
CA LEU A 399 -12.43 -35.01 8.84
C LEU A 399 -10.97 -35.27 9.25
N LEU A 400 -10.74 -35.52 10.54
CA LEU A 400 -9.46 -35.91 11.13
C LEU A 400 -9.57 -37.37 11.57
#